data_AF-A0A3L7TLI8-F1
#
_entry.id   AF-A0A3L7TLI8-F1
#
_cell.length_a   1.000
_cell.length_b   1.000
_cell.length_c   1.000
_cell.angle_alpha   90.00
_cell.angle_beta   90.00
_cell.angle_gamma   90.00
#
_symmetry.space_group_name_H-M   'P 1'
#
loop_
_entity.id
_entity.type
_entity.pdbx_description
1 polymer ?
#
loop_
_entity_poly.entity_id
_entity_poly.type
_entity_poly.pdbx_seq_one_letter_code
_entity_poly.pdbx_strand_id
1 'polypeptide(L)'
;MDGRWRYRRSTINKAAESECVRSSMSCVMRDPVPSRSDHQALVPLRSSYCNDREMQELVAYFIDDLTPRMQAIRAALDANEVERLRAIAHELSGVAAGYGFAPIGDVARELEDKARFLQESDDELESEMELSTLSEKVEDLLTLCARALASRESCP
;
A
#
# COMPACT_ATOMS: atom_id res chain seq x y z
N MET A 1 -26.03 24.80 8.32
CA MET A 1 -25.97 24.76 6.85
C MET A 1 -25.16 25.95 6.38
N ASP A 2 -24.24 25.69 5.43
CA ASP A 2 -23.40 26.64 4.69
C ASP A 2 -22.09 27.16 5.31
N GLY A 3 -21.12 26.24 5.44
CA GLY A 3 -19.69 26.53 5.60
C GLY A 3 -18.94 26.49 4.27
N ARG A 4 -19.01 27.60 3.53
CA ARG A 4 -18.37 27.96 2.27
C ARG A 4 -16.84 27.71 2.26
N TRP A 5 -16.37 26.71 1.52
CA TRP A 5 -14.96 26.61 1.10
C TRP A 5 -14.75 27.28 -0.26
N ARG A 6 -14.03 28.40 -0.27
CA ARG A 6 -13.51 29.07 -1.46
C ARG A 6 -12.08 28.59 -1.70
N TYR A 7 -11.84 27.82 -2.77
CA TYR A 7 -10.49 27.60 -3.28
C TYR A 7 -10.21 28.60 -4.41
N ARG A 8 -9.23 29.47 -4.20
CA ARG A 8 -8.79 30.51 -5.14
C ARG A 8 -7.98 29.87 -6.27
N ARG A 9 -8.40 30.12 -7.51
CA ARG A 9 -7.53 30.12 -8.69
C ARG A 9 -6.48 31.23 -8.53
N SER A 10 -5.21 30.88 -8.57
CA SER A 10 -4.12 31.80 -8.91
C SER A 10 -3.51 31.37 -10.23
N THR A 11 -3.52 32.31 -11.16
CA THR A 11 -2.92 32.24 -12.49
C THR A 11 -1.52 32.84 -12.46
N ILE A 12 -0.70 32.44 -13.46
CA ILE A 12 0.47 33.15 -14.03
C ILE A 12 1.83 32.82 -13.37
N ASN A 13 2.68 32.09 -14.11
CA ASN A 13 3.86 32.70 -14.74
C ASN A 13 4.43 31.85 -15.89
N LYS A 14 4.74 32.55 -16.98
CA LYS A 14 5.40 32.13 -18.22
C LYS A 14 6.79 32.77 -18.23
N ALA A 15 7.72 32.21 -19.01
CA ALA A 15 9.11 32.62 -19.25
C ALA A 15 10.10 32.16 -18.16
N ALA A 16 11.34 31.78 -18.44
CA ALA A 16 12.18 32.10 -19.60
C ALA A 16 13.21 30.97 -19.88
N GLU A 17 13.69 30.99 -21.13
CA GLU A 17 14.80 30.22 -21.65
C GLU A 17 16.16 30.69 -21.10
N SER A 18 17.14 29.79 -21.17
CA SER A 18 18.57 30.02 -21.40
C SER A 18 19.39 30.81 -20.38
N GLU A 19 20.26 30.12 -19.64
CA GLU A 19 21.66 30.53 -19.58
C GLU A 19 22.61 29.35 -19.34
N CYS A 20 23.51 29.16 -20.30
CA CYS A 20 24.62 28.22 -20.28
C CYS A 20 25.81 28.93 -19.62
N VAL A 21 26.18 28.54 -18.40
CA VAL A 21 27.48 28.90 -17.83
C VAL A 21 28.23 27.61 -17.52
N ARG A 22 29.23 27.35 -18.37
CA ARG A 22 30.28 26.37 -18.13
C ARG A 22 31.04 26.78 -16.88
N SER A 23 31.10 25.92 -15.89
CA SER A 23 32.20 25.91 -14.94
C SER A 23 32.49 24.48 -14.56
N SER A 24 33.71 24.04 -14.90
CA SER A 24 34.27 22.75 -14.58
C SER A 24 34.28 22.55 -13.07
N MET A 25 33.42 21.65 -12.60
CA MET A 25 33.67 20.86 -11.41
C MET A 25 32.92 19.54 -11.62
N SER A 26 33.65 18.44 -11.48
CA SER A 26 33.16 17.08 -11.66
C SER A 26 31.99 16.78 -10.70
N CYS A 27 30.78 17.11 -11.10
CA CYS A 27 29.58 16.56 -10.50
C CYS A 27 29.49 15.11 -10.96
N VAL A 28 30.00 14.19 -10.14
CA VAL A 28 29.53 12.81 -10.16
C VAL A 28 28.02 12.88 -9.93
N MET A 29 27.23 12.75 -10.99
CA MET A 29 25.85 12.35 -10.82
C MET A 29 25.92 11.00 -10.13
N ARG A 30 25.61 10.97 -8.83
CA ARG A 30 25.17 9.73 -8.22
C ARG A 30 23.92 9.36 -8.97
N ASP A 31 24.00 8.30 -9.78
CA ASP A 31 22.81 7.58 -10.19
C ASP A 31 21.93 7.40 -8.95
N PRO A 32 20.62 7.69 -9.02
CA PRO A 32 19.72 7.31 -7.94
C PRO A 32 19.83 5.81 -7.81
N VAL A 33 20.42 5.34 -6.70
CA VAL A 33 20.44 3.91 -6.38
C VAL A 33 18.98 3.50 -6.33
N PRO A 34 18.51 2.58 -7.21
CA PRO A 34 17.16 2.08 -7.05
C PRO A 34 17.12 1.40 -5.69
N SER A 35 16.32 1.96 -4.79
CA SER A 35 16.15 1.37 -3.46
C SER A 35 15.64 -0.05 -3.67
N ARG A 36 16.14 -1.00 -2.88
CA ARG A 36 15.79 -2.43 -3.02
C ARG A 36 14.27 -2.69 -3.02
N SER A 37 13.47 -1.75 -2.53
CA SER A 37 12.01 -1.76 -2.53
C SER A 37 11.37 -1.73 -3.93
N ASP A 38 12.02 -1.17 -4.95
CA ASP A 38 11.41 -1.04 -6.30
C ASP A 38 11.38 -2.37 -7.08
N HIS A 39 12.33 -3.28 -6.85
CA HIS A 39 12.48 -4.49 -7.67
C HIS A 39 11.56 -5.65 -7.24
N GLN A 40 10.89 -5.55 -6.09
CA GLN A 40 9.96 -6.58 -5.59
C GLN A 40 8.50 -6.30 -5.97
N ALA A 41 8.18 -5.06 -6.33
CA ALA A 41 6.88 -4.65 -6.88
C ALA A 41 6.64 -5.18 -8.32
N LEU A 42 7.67 -5.72 -8.99
CA LEU A 42 7.65 -6.01 -10.42
C LEU A 42 7.02 -7.35 -10.81
N VAL A 43 6.85 -8.30 -9.87
CA VAL A 43 6.25 -9.61 -10.19
C VAL A 43 4.78 -9.62 -9.76
N PRO A 44 3.83 -9.64 -10.71
CA PRO A 44 2.41 -9.68 -10.37
C PRO A 44 2.08 -10.90 -9.53
N LEU A 45 1.29 -10.69 -8.48
CA LEU A 45 0.76 -11.77 -7.65
C LEU A 45 -0.54 -12.24 -8.30
N ARG A 46 -0.54 -13.46 -8.86
CA ARG A 46 -1.72 -14.04 -9.51
C ARG A 46 -2.56 -14.80 -8.50
N SER A 47 -3.87 -14.78 -8.70
CA SER A 47 -4.78 -15.70 -8.04
C SER A 47 -4.51 -17.14 -8.47
N SER A 48 -4.68 -18.11 -7.57
CA SER A 48 -4.73 -19.54 -7.91
C SER A 48 -5.85 -19.91 -8.88
N TYR A 49 -6.88 -19.06 -9.01
CA TYR A 49 -8.03 -19.26 -9.91
C TYR A 49 -7.88 -18.56 -11.26
N CYS A 50 -6.69 -18.11 -11.64
CA CYS A 50 -6.46 -17.36 -12.88
C CYS A 50 -6.95 -18.07 -14.16
N ASN A 51 -6.96 -19.40 -14.18
CA ASN A 51 -7.41 -20.21 -15.31
C ASN A 51 -8.87 -20.71 -15.17
N ASP A 52 -9.55 -20.37 -14.08
CA ASP A 52 -10.92 -20.78 -13.82
C ASP A 52 -11.89 -19.68 -14.27
N ARG A 53 -12.58 -19.93 -15.39
CA ARG A 53 -13.48 -18.97 -16.03
C ARG A 53 -14.64 -18.55 -15.13
N GLU A 54 -15.14 -19.44 -14.27
CA GLU A 54 -16.26 -19.13 -13.37
C GLU A 54 -15.81 -18.17 -12.25
N MET A 55 -14.54 -18.24 -11.86
CA MET A 55 -13.95 -17.40 -10.82
C MET A 55 -13.40 -16.05 -11.32
N GLN A 56 -13.18 -15.88 -12.62
CA GLN A 56 -12.55 -14.67 -13.17
C GLN A 56 -13.26 -13.37 -12.77
N GLU A 57 -14.59 -13.33 -12.86
CA GLU A 57 -15.38 -12.15 -12.50
C GLU A 57 -15.28 -11.84 -10.99
N LEU A 58 -15.30 -12.88 -10.16
CA LEU A 58 -15.20 -12.77 -8.71
C LEU A 58 -13.80 -12.29 -8.27
N VAL A 59 -12.75 -12.82 -8.90
CA VAL A 59 -11.37 -12.39 -8.68
C VAL A 59 -11.17 -10.94 -9.12
N ALA A 60 -11.74 -10.54 -10.26
CA ALA A 60 -11.67 -9.16 -10.73
C ALA A 60 -12.36 -8.19 -9.76
N TYR A 61 -13.54 -8.56 -9.25
CA TYR A 61 -14.25 -7.79 -8.22
C TYR A 61 -13.40 -7.62 -6.95
N PHE A 62 -12.78 -8.70 -6.47
CA PHE A 62 -11.88 -8.63 -5.32
C PHE A 62 -10.70 -7.68 -5.57
N ILE A 63 -10.04 -7.77 -6.73
CA ILE A 63 -8.92 -6.90 -7.10
C ILE A 63 -9.35 -5.43 -7.12
N ASP A 64 -10.50 -5.11 -7.72
CA ASP A 64 -11.01 -3.74 -7.78
C ASP A 64 -11.31 -3.18 -6.37
N ASP A 65 -11.74 -4.03 -5.44
CA ASP A 65 -11.98 -3.69 -4.03
C ASP A 65 -10.67 -3.53 -3.21
N LEU A 66 -9.52 -3.99 -3.70
CA LEU A 66 -8.24 -3.80 -2.99
C LEU A 66 -7.81 -2.33 -2.93
N THR A 67 -8.10 -1.53 -3.95
CA THR A 67 -7.69 -0.11 -3.99
C THR A 67 -8.27 0.70 -2.83
N PRO A 68 -9.59 0.71 -2.59
CA PRO A 68 -10.14 1.42 -1.43
C PRO A 68 -9.68 0.83 -0.09
N ARG A 69 -9.46 -0.50 0.00
CA ARG A 69 -8.90 -1.13 1.22
C ARG A 69 -7.49 -0.65 1.52
N MET A 70 -6.61 -0.58 0.51
CA MET A 70 -5.25 -0.06 0.66
C MET A 70 -5.25 1.38 1.17
N GLN A 71 -6.14 2.23 0.66
CA GLN A 71 -6.29 3.60 1.14
C GLN A 71 -6.77 3.64 2.60
N ALA A 72 -7.73 2.78 2.97
CA ALA A 72 -8.22 2.68 4.34
C ALA A 72 -7.14 2.18 5.32
N ILE A 73 -6.33 1.19 4.91
CA ILE A 73 -5.19 0.68 5.68
C ILE A 73 -4.18 1.81 5.93
N ARG A 74 -3.84 2.57 4.89
CA ARG A 74 -2.90 3.68 5.02
C ARG A 74 -3.42 4.77 5.95
N ALA A 75 -4.69 5.16 5.77
CA ALA A 75 -5.33 6.15 6.61
C ALA A 75 -5.41 5.73 8.08
N ALA A 76 -5.74 4.45 8.35
CA ALA A 76 -5.78 3.92 9.72
C ALA A 76 -4.39 3.92 10.37
N LEU A 77 -3.34 3.57 9.63
CA LEU A 77 -1.97 3.65 10.12
C LEU A 77 -1.54 5.09 10.41
N ASP A 78 -1.77 6.01 9.47
CA ASP A 78 -1.40 7.43 9.63
C ASP A 78 -2.15 8.09 10.80
N ALA A 79 -3.40 7.68 11.06
CA ALA A 79 -4.22 8.13 12.17
C ALA A 79 -3.97 7.39 13.50
N ASN A 80 -3.06 6.39 13.53
CA ASN A 80 -2.84 5.49 14.67
C ASN A 80 -4.12 4.79 15.16
N GLU A 81 -5.06 4.51 14.25
CA GLU A 81 -6.31 3.79 14.55
C GLU A 81 -6.08 2.27 14.51
N VAL A 82 -5.36 1.74 15.50
CA VAL A 82 -4.98 0.31 15.57
C VAL A 82 -6.20 -0.61 15.52
N GLU A 83 -7.30 -0.25 16.17
CA GLU A 83 -8.54 -1.04 16.14
C GLU A 83 -9.12 -1.14 14.72
N ARG A 84 -9.09 -0.02 13.99
CA ARG A 84 -9.59 0.05 12.62
C ARG A 84 -8.70 -0.77 11.69
N LEU A 85 -7.39 -0.67 11.87
CA LEU A 85 -6.41 -1.45 11.11
C LEU A 85 -6.60 -2.96 11.33
N ARG A 86 -6.77 -3.38 12.59
CA ARG A 86 -7.07 -4.78 12.97
C ARG A 86 -8.34 -5.27 12.28
N ALA A 87 -9.41 -4.49 12.30
CA ALA A 87 -10.67 -4.89 11.68
C ALA A 87 -10.54 -5.09 10.15
N ILE A 88 -9.83 -4.19 9.45
CA ILE A 88 -9.58 -4.33 8.01
C ILE A 88 -8.69 -5.55 7.73
N ALA A 89 -7.65 -5.76 8.54
CA ALA A 89 -6.75 -6.90 8.43
C ALA A 89 -7.48 -8.23 8.64
N HIS A 90 -8.37 -8.31 9.64
CA HIS A 90 -9.21 -9.47 9.90
C HIS A 90 -10.12 -9.81 8.72
N GLU A 91 -10.84 -8.82 8.19
CA GLU A 91 -11.69 -9.02 7.02
C GLU A 91 -10.87 -9.53 5.83
N LEU A 92 -9.75 -8.86 5.53
CA LEU A 92 -8.90 -9.19 4.40
C LEU A 92 -8.26 -10.59 4.56
N SER A 93 -7.88 -10.99 5.77
CA SER A 93 -7.34 -12.32 6.05
C SER A 93 -8.37 -13.42 5.80
N GLY A 94 -9.65 -13.14 6.08
CA GLY A 94 -10.76 -14.06 5.83
C GLY A 94 -11.12 -14.20 4.35
N VAL A 95 -11.13 -13.11 3.60
CA VAL A 95 -11.62 -13.14 2.20
C VAL A 95 -10.53 -13.48 1.18
N ALA A 96 -9.27 -13.08 1.40
CA ALA A 96 -8.23 -13.17 0.36
C ALA A 96 -7.93 -14.61 -0.10
N ALA A 97 -7.96 -15.58 0.83
CA ALA A 97 -7.76 -16.99 0.52
C ALA A 97 -8.87 -17.54 -0.41
N GLY A 98 -10.12 -17.10 -0.21
CA GLY A 98 -11.27 -17.51 -1.05
C GLY A 98 -11.18 -17.05 -2.50
N TYR A 99 -10.40 -15.99 -2.77
CA TYR A 99 -10.14 -15.48 -4.12
C TYR A 99 -8.76 -15.91 -4.65
N GLY A 100 -8.06 -16.83 -3.97
CA GLY A 100 -6.79 -17.39 -4.44
C GLY A 100 -5.58 -16.50 -4.17
N PHE A 101 -5.69 -15.53 -3.27
CA PHE A 101 -4.59 -14.66 -2.82
C PHE A 101 -4.14 -15.02 -1.40
N ALA A 102 -3.86 -16.30 -1.15
CA ALA A 102 -3.41 -16.77 0.16
C ALA A 102 -2.27 -15.93 0.79
N PRO A 103 -1.22 -15.49 0.04
CA PRO A 103 -0.18 -14.64 0.60
C PRO A 103 -0.66 -13.29 1.16
N ILE A 104 -1.71 -12.69 0.57
CA ILE A 104 -2.33 -11.47 1.12
C ILE A 104 -3.00 -11.81 2.45
N GLY A 105 -3.72 -12.93 2.50
CA GLY A 105 -4.42 -13.37 3.70
C GLY A 105 -3.48 -13.67 4.86
N ASP A 106 -2.35 -14.33 4.58
CA ASP A 106 -1.33 -14.67 5.58
C ASP A 106 -0.72 -13.41 6.21
N VAL A 107 -0.30 -12.43 5.40
CA VAL A 107 0.25 -11.16 5.92
C VAL A 107 -0.81 -10.35 6.65
N ALA A 108 -2.06 -10.35 6.17
CA ALA A 108 -3.16 -9.69 6.85
C ALA A 108 -3.42 -10.32 8.23
N ARG A 109 -3.30 -11.65 8.37
CA ARG A 109 -3.40 -12.33 9.68
C ARG A 109 -2.27 -11.91 10.62
N GLU A 110 -1.04 -11.88 10.13
CA GLU A 110 0.11 -11.42 10.94
C GLU A 110 -0.07 -9.98 11.43
N LEU A 111 -0.60 -9.11 10.57
CA LEU A 111 -0.91 -7.72 10.91
C LEU A 111 -2.04 -7.62 11.95
N GLU A 112 -3.10 -8.43 11.81
CA GLU A 112 -4.20 -8.53 12.77
C GLU A 112 -3.68 -8.94 14.16
N ASP A 113 -2.85 -9.98 14.22
CA ASP A 113 -2.28 -10.49 15.47
C ASP A 113 -1.43 -9.42 16.16
N LYS A 114 -0.54 -8.74 15.42
CA LYS A 114 0.27 -7.64 15.96
C LYS A 114 -0.57 -6.47 16.46
N ALA A 115 -1.58 -6.06 15.68
CA ALA A 115 -2.48 -4.99 16.08
C ALA A 115 -3.25 -5.36 17.35
N ARG A 116 -3.59 -6.64 17.53
CA ARG A 116 -4.21 -7.14 18.75
C ARG A 116 -3.26 -7.08 19.94
N PHE A 117 -2.02 -7.55 19.80
CA PHE A 117 -1.03 -7.50 20.89
C PHE A 117 -0.79 -6.07 21.38
N LEU A 118 -0.64 -5.12 20.45
CA LEU A 118 -0.53 -3.68 20.73
C LEU A 118 -1.67 -3.08 21.54
N GLN A 119 -2.88 -3.65 21.45
CA GLN A 119 -4.03 -3.19 22.21
C GLN A 119 -4.11 -3.82 23.61
N GLU A 120 -3.44 -4.95 23.80
CA GLU A 120 -3.42 -5.72 25.04
C GLU A 120 -2.17 -5.44 25.89
N SER A 121 -1.11 -4.84 25.30
CA SER A 121 0.13 -4.47 26.00
C SER A 121 -0.04 -3.16 26.80
N ASP A 122 0.30 -3.23 28.09
CA ASP A 122 0.34 -2.07 28.99
C ASP A 122 1.75 -1.45 29.11
N ASP A 123 2.77 -2.06 28.49
CA ASP A 123 4.16 -1.61 28.52
C ASP A 123 4.48 -0.66 27.34
N GLU A 124 4.95 0.55 27.66
CA GLU A 124 5.26 1.59 26.67
C GLU A 124 6.41 1.22 25.72
N LEU A 125 7.44 0.50 26.20
CA LEU A 125 8.60 0.13 25.39
C LEU A 125 8.24 -1.00 24.42
N GLU A 126 7.44 -1.97 24.88
CA GLU A 126 6.91 -3.03 24.01
C GLU A 126 6.02 -2.44 22.91
N SER A 127 5.15 -1.49 23.28
CA SER A 127 4.26 -0.79 22.34
C SER A 127 5.01 -0.07 21.22
N GLU A 128 6.12 0.62 21.54
CA GLU A 128 6.90 1.38 20.55
C GLU A 128 7.61 0.45 19.55
N MET A 129 8.18 -0.67 20.03
CA MET A 129 8.75 -1.70 19.17
C MET A 129 7.69 -2.36 18.29
N GLU A 130 6.53 -2.67 18.85
CA GLU A 130 5.43 -3.31 18.15
C GLU A 130 4.85 -2.41 17.05
N LEU A 131 4.70 -1.10 17.30
CA LEU A 131 4.26 -0.12 16.30
C LEU A 131 5.20 -0.09 15.08
N SER A 132 6.52 -0.16 15.30
CA SER A 132 7.48 -0.27 14.20
C SER A 132 7.21 -1.52 13.36
N THR A 133 7.07 -2.68 14.01
CA THR A 133 6.80 -3.94 13.28
C THR A 133 5.43 -3.97 12.61
N LEU A 134 4.45 -3.27 13.18
CA LEU A 134 3.12 -3.13 12.59
C LEU A 134 3.18 -2.28 11.32
N SER A 135 3.94 -1.17 11.33
CA SER A 135 4.14 -0.34 10.13
C SER A 135 4.83 -1.11 8.99
N GLU A 136 5.86 -1.90 9.30
CA GLU A 136 6.53 -2.78 8.34
C GLU A 136 5.54 -3.78 7.72
N LYS A 137 4.68 -4.40 8.55
CA LYS A 137 3.68 -5.35 8.08
C LYS A 137 2.58 -4.72 7.23
N VAL A 138 2.23 -3.47 7.50
CA VAL A 138 1.34 -2.70 6.62
C VAL A 138 2.00 -2.53 5.24
N GLU A 139 3.28 -2.18 5.18
CA GLU A 139 4.00 -2.02 3.90
C GLU A 139 4.08 -3.33 3.11
N ASP A 140 4.36 -4.44 3.77
CA ASP A 140 4.33 -5.78 3.18
C ASP A 140 2.95 -6.08 2.55
N LEU A 141 1.88 -5.81 3.31
CA LEU A 141 0.51 -6.05 2.86
C LEU A 141 0.16 -5.18 1.64
N LEU A 142 0.48 -3.88 1.70
CA LEU A 142 0.25 -2.94 0.60
C LEU A 142 1.03 -3.36 -0.66
N THR A 143 2.25 -3.86 -0.50
CA THR A 143 3.07 -4.38 -1.60
C THR A 143 2.42 -5.58 -2.27
N LEU A 144 1.89 -6.54 -1.49
CA LEU A 144 1.18 -7.69 -2.03
C LEU A 144 -0.11 -7.30 -2.77
N CYS A 145 -0.88 -6.36 -2.20
CA CYS A 145 -2.08 -5.83 -2.85
C CYS A 145 -1.75 -5.11 -4.17
N ALA A 146 -0.68 -4.30 -4.20
CA ALA A 146 -0.22 -3.64 -5.42
C ALA A 146 0.20 -4.67 -6.50
N ARG A 147 0.87 -5.75 -6.10
CA ARG A 147 1.23 -6.85 -7.01
C ARG A 147 -0.01 -7.60 -7.53
N ALA A 148 -1.07 -7.73 -6.73
CA ALA A 148 -2.34 -8.30 -7.17
C ALA A 148 -3.07 -7.38 -8.15
N LEU A 149 -3.04 -6.06 -7.95
CA LEU A 149 -3.58 -5.08 -8.89
C LEU A 149 -2.87 -5.12 -10.26
N ALA A 150 -1.53 -5.19 -10.25
CA ALA A 150 -0.73 -5.38 -11.46
C ALA A 150 -1.05 -6.70 -12.18
N SER A 151 -1.73 -7.63 -11.49
CA SER A 151 -2.07 -8.93 -12.05
C SER A 151 -3.26 -8.90 -13.02
N ARG A 152 -4.06 -7.82 -13.01
CA ARG A 152 -5.23 -7.67 -13.88
C ARG A 152 -4.86 -7.57 -15.36
N GLU A 153 -3.68 -7.05 -15.66
CA GLU A 153 -3.25 -6.74 -17.04
C GLU A 153 -2.65 -7.94 -17.78
N SER A 154 -2.46 -9.08 -17.10
CA SER A 154 -1.73 -10.22 -17.69
C SER A 154 -2.34 -11.58 -17.39
N CYS A 155 -3.63 -11.62 -17.05
CA CYS A 155 -4.45 -12.82 -17.09
C CYS A 155 -5.24 -12.83 -18.43
N PRO A 156 -5.15 -13.89 -19.26
CA PRO A 156 -5.79 -13.95 -20.58
C PRO A 156 -7.31 -14.10 -20.51
#